data_AF-A0A2V4B8U3-F1
#
_entry.id   AF-A0A2V4B8U3-F1
#
_cell.length_a   1.000
_cell.length_b   1.000
_cell.length_c   1.000
_cell.angle_alpha   90.00
_cell.angle_beta   90.00
_cell.angle_gamma   90.00
#
_symmetry.space_group_name_H-M   'P 1'
#
loop_
_entity.id
_entity.type
_entity.pdbx_description
1 polymer ?
#
loop_
_entity_poly.entity_id
_entity_poly.type
_entity_poly.pdbx_seq_one_letter_code
_entity_poly.pdbx_strand_id
1 'polypeptide(L)'
;MDRFARHIDVRALSTEQFVRLLETLCMLDTAGAGIELRSLSTEVLVDIVAKASKDQIRAIGQHPELRAVFLDEIFRRMSDHFVPEKARYVSLVVGWRFPNGGDEFDRFQTVIEDGMCVSSADCGRDPDTTITVAVDDFIRLATGNAAVAAMFVTGKVKVKGEYAPAVRLSGYFDIPKPPG
;
A
#
# COMPACT_ATOMS: atom_id res chain seq x y z
N MET A 1 -9.00 10.26 14.78
CA MET A 1 -8.92 10.58 13.34
C MET A 1 -10.11 10.03 12.53
N ASP A 2 -10.52 8.77 12.70
CA ASP A 2 -11.66 8.15 12.00
C ASP A 2 -12.93 9.00 11.83
N ARG A 3 -13.41 9.61 12.93
CA ARG A 3 -14.62 10.44 12.89
C ARG A 3 -14.48 11.58 11.90
N PHE A 4 -13.35 12.28 11.90
CA PHE A 4 -13.09 13.39 10.98
C PHE A 4 -13.05 12.89 9.53
N ALA A 5 -12.28 11.84 9.26
CA ALA A 5 -12.17 11.24 7.92
C ALA A 5 -13.53 10.82 7.33
N ARG A 6 -14.41 10.21 8.13
CA ARG A 6 -15.76 9.80 7.66
C ARG A 6 -16.66 10.96 7.23
N HIS A 7 -16.39 12.19 7.67
CA HIS A 7 -17.16 13.39 7.28
C HIS A 7 -16.60 14.07 6.03
N ILE A 8 -15.42 13.66 5.53
CA ILE A 8 -14.84 14.22 4.32
C ILE A 8 -15.38 13.44 3.12
N ASP A 9 -16.11 14.13 2.23
CA ASP A 9 -16.42 13.56 0.92
C ASP A 9 -15.29 13.88 -0.07
N VAL A 10 -14.35 12.94 -0.22
CA VAL A 10 -13.23 13.09 -1.15
C VAL A 10 -13.66 13.21 -2.62
N ARG A 11 -14.88 12.81 -2.96
CA ARG A 11 -15.44 12.95 -4.33
C ARG A 11 -15.79 14.39 -4.66
N ALA A 12 -16.03 15.22 -3.63
CA ALA A 12 -16.31 16.64 -3.80
C ALA A 12 -15.04 17.48 -3.98
N LEU A 13 -13.86 16.88 -3.78
CA LEU A 13 -12.57 17.56 -3.90
C LEU A 13 -11.99 17.39 -5.31
N SER A 14 -11.41 18.46 -5.87
CA SER A 14 -10.49 18.33 -6.99
C SER A 14 -9.24 17.54 -6.59
N THR A 15 -8.46 17.06 -7.56
CA THR A 15 -7.17 16.40 -7.29
C THR A 15 -6.24 17.29 -6.46
N GLU A 16 -6.17 18.59 -6.77
CA GLU A 16 -5.34 19.55 -6.03
C GLU A 16 -5.84 19.75 -4.58
N GLN A 17 -7.16 19.85 -4.38
CA GLN A 17 -7.76 19.99 -3.05
C GLN A 17 -7.54 18.74 -2.21
N PHE A 18 -7.63 17.56 -2.82
CA PHE A 18 -7.35 16.29 -2.17
C PHE A 18 -5.90 16.18 -1.72
N VAL A 19 -4.93 16.51 -2.59
CA VAL A 19 -3.51 16.54 -2.22
C VAL A 19 -3.26 17.52 -1.08
N ARG A 20 -3.79 18.75 -1.18
CA ARG A 20 -3.64 19.78 -0.14
C ARG A 20 -4.21 19.36 1.21
N LEU A 21 -5.33 18.63 1.21
CA LEU A 21 -5.89 18.06 2.43
C LEU A 21 -4.90 17.09 3.06
N LEU A 22 -4.34 16.15 2.28
CA LEU A 22 -3.36 15.18 2.78
C LEU A 22 -2.08 15.85 3.29
N GLU A 23 -1.54 16.83 2.56
CA GLU A 23 -0.39 17.64 3.01
C GLU A 23 -0.68 18.32 4.35
N THR A 24 -1.88 18.90 4.50
CA THR A 24 -2.29 19.54 5.76
C THR A 24 -2.34 18.52 6.90
N LEU A 25 -2.85 17.32 6.65
CA LEU A 25 -2.88 16.25 7.66
C LEU A 25 -1.47 15.80 8.05
N CYS A 26 -0.56 15.64 7.09
CA CYS A 26 0.84 15.30 7.35
C CYS A 26 1.59 16.41 8.12
N MET A 27 1.31 17.68 7.80
CA MET A 27 1.86 18.82 8.54
C MET A 27 1.37 18.83 9.99
N LEU A 28 0.07 18.60 10.23
CA LEU A 28 -0.51 18.55 11.57
C LEU A 28 0.04 17.38 12.41
N ASP A 29 0.30 16.23 11.78
CA ASP A 29 0.97 15.08 12.39
C ASP A 29 2.37 15.48 12.89
N THR A 30 3.16 16.07 11.99
CA THR A 30 4.53 16.55 12.28
C THR A 30 4.56 17.62 13.37
N ALA A 31 3.53 18.46 13.43
CA ALA A 31 3.39 19.52 14.44
C ALA A 31 2.91 18.99 15.81
N GLY A 32 2.59 17.70 15.96
CA GLY A 32 2.10 17.12 17.20
C GLY A 32 0.67 17.54 17.56
N ALA A 33 -0.15 17.90 16.58
CA ALA A 33 -1.52 18.35 16.80
C ALA A 33 -2.53 17.22 17.11
N GLY A 34 -2.04 15.98 17.24
CA GLY A 34 -2.87 14.78 17.52
C GLY A 34 -3.69 14.31 16.31
N ILE A 35 -3.35 14.75 15.11
CA ILE A 35 -3.96 14.31 13.85
C ILE A 35 -2.93 13.51 13.07
N GLU A 36 -2.99 12.20 13.20
CA GLU A 36 -2.02 11.30 12.57
C GLU A 36 -2.72 10.47 11.49
N LEU A 37 -2.17 10.46 10.28
CA LEU A 37 -2.73 9.66 9.19
C LEU A 37 -2.67 8.15 9.52
N ARG A 38 -1.63 7.76 10.26
CA ARG A 38 -1.40 6.39 10.76
C ARG A 38 -2.46 5.93 11.77
N SER A 39 -3.15 6.86 12.43
CA SER A 39 -4.22 6.56 13.38
C SER A 39 -5.57 6.25 12.73
N LEU A 40 -5.66 6.34 11.39
CA LEU A 40 -6.85 5.90 10.65
C LEU A 40 -7.01 4.39 10.74
N SER A 41 -8.22 3.91 11.01
CA SER A 41 -8.52 2.48 10.90
C SER A 41 -8.35 1.95 9.46
N THR A 42 -8.24 0.64 9.31
CA THR A 42 -8.17 -0.01 7.99
C THR A 42 -9.45 0.22 7.21
N GLU A 43 -10.60 0.11 7.87
CA GLU A 43 -11.91 0.29 7.24
C GLU A 43 -12.06 1.70 6.67
N VAL A 44 -11.62 2.73 7.40
CA VAL A 44 -11.72 4.12 6.94
C VAL A 44 -10.75 4.40 5.79
N LEU A 45 -9.52 3.90 5.85
CA LEU A 45 -8.55 4.05 4.75
C LEU A 45 -9.10 3.42 3.46
N VAL A 46 -9.64 2.20 3.56
CA VAL A 46 -10.20 1.46 2.43
C VAL A 46 -11.39 2.21 1.82
N ASP A 47 -12.29 2.74 2.64
CA ASP A 47 -13.43 3.53 2.20
C ASP A 47 -13.01 4.84 1.50
N ILE A 48 -11.99 5.53 2.02
CA ILE A 48 -11.42 6.73 1.37
C ILE A 48 -10.84 6.37 0.00
N VAL A 49 -10.04 5.30 -0.11
CA VAL A 49 -9.44 4.89 -1.37
C VAL A 49 -10.50 4.44 -2.38
N ALA A 50 -11.58 3.81 -1.92
CA ALA A 50 -12.70 3.41 -2.77
C ALA A 50 -13.48 4.60 -3.34
N LYS A 51 -13.60 5.69 -2.56
CA LYS A 51 -14.28 6.93 -2.97
C LYS A 51 -13.39 7.86 -3.79
N ALA A 52 -12.07 7.80 -3.62
CA ALA A 52 -11.14 8.65 -4.34
C ALA A 52 -11.11 8.33 -5.83
N SER A 53 -10.94 9.36 -6.66
CA SER A 53 -10.77 9.20 -8.10
C SER A 53 -9.41 8.57 -8.43
N LYS A 54 -9.27 7.97 -9.62
CA LYS A 54 -7.97 7.47 -10.10
C LYS A 54 -6.90 8.56 -10.12
N ASP A 55 -7.29 9.80 -10.43
CA ASP A 55 -6.35 10.93 -10.49
C ASP A 55 -5.90 11.37 -9.09
N GLN A 56 -6.79 11.33 -8.11
CA GLN A 56 -6.46 11.58 -6.71
C GLN A 56 -5.45 10.54 -6.18
N ILE A 57 -5.69 9.25 -6.42
CA ILE A 57 -4.75 8.19 -5.98
C ILE A 57 -3.42 8.27 -6.75
N ARG A 58 -3.45 8.59 -8.05
CA ARG A 58 -2.25 8.83 -8.85
C ARG A 58 -1.43 10.00 -8.32
N ALA A 59 -2.09 11.07 -7.89
CA ALA A 59 -1.43 12.23 -7.32
C ALA A 59 -0.68 11.91 -6.02
N ILE A 60 -1.19 10.99 -5.19
CA ILE A 60 -0.45 10.47 -4.03
C ILE A 60 0.87 9.85 -4.49
N GLY A 61 0.83 8.96 -5.49
CA GLY A 61 2.02 8.31 -6.03
C GLY A 61 3.02 9.28 -6.67
N GLN A 62 2.56 10.40 -7.23
CA GLN A 62 3.44 11.40 -7.84
C GLN A 62 4.00 12.42 -6.84
N HIS A 63 3.44 12.49 -5.63
CA HIS A 63 3.84 13.46 -4.63
C HIS A 63 4.97 12.89 -3.75
N PRO A 64 6.15 13.55 -3.67
CA PRO A 64 7.33 13.01 -2.98
C PRO A 64 7.11 12.61 -1.51
N GLU A 65 6.39 13.43 -0.74
CA GLU A 65 6.14 13.14 0.68
C GLU A 65 5.02 12.13 0.88
N LEU A 66 3.85 12.36 0.25
CA LEU A 66 2.68 11.49 0.41
C LEU A 66 2.93 10.05 -0.04
N ARG A 67 3.70 9.83 -1.12
CA ARG A 67 4.03 8.46 -1.55
C ARG A 67 4.74 7.67 -0.47
N ALA A 68 5.72 8.27 0.22
CA ALA A 68 6.47 7.61 1.28
C ALA A 68 5.55 7.29 2.47
N VAL A 69 4.73 8.26 2.89
CA VAL A 69 3.75 8.09 3.97
C VAL A 69 2.79 6.93 3.70
N PHE A 70 2.26 6.83 2.48
CA PHE A 70 1.32 5.77 2.13
C PHE A 70 2.00 4.40 1.97
N LEU A 71 3.21 4.34 1.41
CA LEU A 71 3.96 3.09 1.32
C LEU A 71 4.28 2.56 2.71
N ASP A 72 4.85 3.38 3.59
CA ASP A 72 5.16 3.01 4.97
C ASP A 72 3.93 2.49 5.70
N GLU A 73 2.79 3.17 5.56
CA GLU A 73 1.56 2.79 6.24
C GLU A 73 0.98 1.47 5.72
N ILE A 74 1.06 1.22 4.40
CA ILE A 74 0.63 -0.05 3.82
C ILE A 74 1.53 -1.19 4.30
N PHE A 75 2.85 -1.01 4.28
CA PHE A 75 3.78 -2.06 4.74
C PHE A 75 3.67 -2.34 6.23
N ARG A 76 3.42 -1.32 7.05
CA ARG A 76 3.12 -1.48 8.48
C ARG A 76 1.88 -2.34 8.69
N ARG A 77 0.79 -2.08 7.94
CA ARG A 77 -0.46 -2.86 8.01
C ARG A 77 -0.35 -4.25 7.40
N MET A 78 0.61 -4.49 6.52
CA MET A 78 0.76 -5.78 5.84
C MET A 78 0.94 -6.92 6.84
N SER A 79 1.71 -6.70 7.91
CA SER A 79 1.85 -7.65 9.02
C SER A 79 0.54 -7.83 9.80
N ASP A 80 -0.26 -6.78 9.99
CA ASP A 80 -1.55 -6.84 10.70
C ASP A 80 -2.59 -7.71 9.96
N HIS A 81 -2.50 -7.77 8.61
CA HIS A 81 -3.41 -8.54 7.75
C HIS A 81 -2.88 -9.91 7.35
N PHE A 82 -1.72 -10.33 7.86
CA PHE A 82 -1.14 -11.63 7.56
C PHE A 82 -1.95 -12.76 8.21
N VAL A 83 -2.14 -13.87 7.49
CA VAL A 83 -2.86 -15.06 7.97
C VAL A 83 -1.89 -16.23 8.11
N PRO A 84 -1.30 -16.46 9.30
CA PRO A 84 -0.26 -17.48 9.51
C PRO A 84 -0.63 -18.87 9.02
N GLU A 85 -1.90 -19.26 9.16
CA GLU A 85 -2.40 -20.58 8.77
C GLU A 85 -2.27 -20.83 7.27
N LYS A 86 -2.35 -19.77 6.44
CA LYS A 86 -2.21 -19.86 4.98
C LYS A 86 -0.74 -19.91 4.53
N ALA A 87 0.20 -19.63 5.43
CA ALA A 87 1.63 -19.48 5.14
C ALA A 87 2.53 -20.37 6.02
N ARG A 88 1.96 -21.38 6.69
CA ARG A 88 2.66 -22.26 7.65
C ARG A 88 3.97 -22.89 7.16
N TYR A 89 4.06 -23.18 5.86
CA TYR A 89 5.24 -23.83 5.24
C TYR A 89 5.92 -22.93 4.20
N VAL A 90 5.71 -21.61 4.30
CA VAL A 90 6.26 -20.63 3.38
C VAL A 90 7.47 -19.99 4.04
N SER A 91 8.61 -20.07 3.36
CA SER A 91 9.72 -19.13 3.52
C SER A 91 9.84 -18.38 2.19
N LEU A 92 9.68 -17.05 2.24
CA LEU A 92 9.62 -16.19 1.07
C LEU A 92 10.08 -14.78 1.40
N VAL A 93 11.01 -14.26 0.61
CA VAL A 93 11.43 -12.86 0.62
C VAL A 93 10.96 -12.19 -0.67
N VAL A 94 10.04 -11.24 -0.53
CA VAL A 94 9.55 -10.41 -1.63
C VAL A 94 10.24 -9.06 -1.59
N GLY A 95 10.97 -8.72 -2.64
CA GLY A 95 11.44 -7.36 -2.89
C GLY A 95 10.36 -6.55 -3.61
N TRP A 96 10.10 -5.33 -3.14
CA TRP A 96 9.17 -4.40 -3.77
C TRP A 96 9.93 -3.25 -4.40
N ARG A 97 9.48 -2.82 -5.59
CA ARG A 97 10.03 -1.67 -6.32
C ARG A 97 8.89 -0.78 -6.80
N PHE A 98 8.97 0.48 -6.42
CA PHE A 98 8.02 1.51 -6.84
C PHE A 98 8.75 2.57 -7.65
N PRO A 99 8.50 2.70 -8.97
CA PRO A 99 9.15 3.73 -9.78
C PRO A 99 8.95 5.12 -9.18
N ASN A 100 10.03 5.90 -9.04
CA ASN A 100 9.98 7.27 -8.51
C ASN A 100 10.66 8.31 -9.43
N GLY A 101 11.19 7.90 -10.57
CA GLY A 101 11.72 8.78 -11.62
C GLY A 101 12.93 8.16 -12.31
N GLY A 102 13.02 8.24 -13.64
CA GLY A 102 14.10 7.59 -14.39
C GLY A 102 14.22 6.10 -14.07
N ASP A 103 15.41 5.66 -13.65
CA ASP A 103 15.74 4.28 -13.25
C ASP A 103 15.75 4.08 -11.72
N GLU A 104 15.22 5.03 -10.96
CA GLU A 104 15.15 4.97 -9.50
C GLU A 104 13.86 4.30 -9.01
N PHE A 105 13.93 3.73 -7.80
CA PHE A 105 12.82 3.03 -7.15
C PHE A 105 12.82 3.29 -5.65
N ASP A 106 11.64 3.51 -5.07
CA ASP A 106 11.44 3.23 -3.65
C ASP A 106 11.40 1.72 -3.45
N ARG A 107 11.99 1.26 -2.34
CA ARG A 107 12.24 -0.16 -2.10
C ARG A 107 11.74 -0.54 -0.73
N PHE A 108 11.12 -1.71 -0.69
CA PHE A 108 10.67 -2.36 0.52
C PHE A 108 10.92 -3.86 0.39
N GLN A 109 10.89 -4.56 1.51
CA GLN A 109 10.92 -6.01 1.59
C GLN A 109 9.78 -6.50 2.45
N THR A 110 9.22 -7.65 2.06
CA THR A 110 8.31 -8.44 2.88
C THR A 110 8.92 -9.82 3.05
N VAL A 111 9.20 -10.20 4.29
CA VAL A 111 9.73 -11.51 4.66
C VAL A 111 8.63 -12.30 5.34
N ILE A 112 8.30 -13.46 4.79
CA ILE A 112 7.41 -14.44 5.38
C ILE A 112 8.25 -15.66 5.74
N GLU A 113 8.35 -15.99 7.01
CA GLU A 113 9.17 -17.10 7.52
C GLU A 113 8.64 -17.52 8.89
N ASP A 114 8.66 -18.82 9.20
CA ASP A 114 8.22 -19.37 10.50
C ASP A 114 6.82 -18.94 10.96
N GLY A 115 5.90 -18.74 10.00
CA GLY A 115 4.54 -18.29 10.29
C GLY A 115 4.46 -16.83 10.76
N MET A 116 5.48 -16.02 10.47
CA MET A 116 5.52 -14.58 10.71
C MET A 116 5.63 -13.82 9.40
N CYS A 117 5.17 -12.56 9.40
CA CYS A 117 5.33 -11.64 8.28
C CYS A 117 5.92 -10.33 8.80
N VAL A 118 7.08 -9.94 8.29
CA VAL A 118 7.74 -8.66 8.58
C VAL A 118 7.88 -7.89 7.28
N SER A 119 7.57 -6.59 7.30
CA SER A 119 7.81 -5.71 6.16
C SER A 119 8.46 -4.40 6.57
N SER A 120 9.42 -3.92 5.78
CA SER A 120 10.16 -2.67 6.01
C SER A 120 10.82 -2.19 4.72
N ALA A 121 11.45 -1.01 4.73
CA ALA A 121 12.23 -0.50 3.60
C ALA A 121 13.42 -1.42 3.23
N ASP A 122 14.02 -2.06 4.23
CA ASP A 122 15.08 -3.05 4.08
C ASP A 122 15.05 -4.06 5.24
N CYS A 123 15.10 -5.35 4.92
CA CYS A 123 15.22 -6.45 5.87
C CYS A 123 16.61 -7.12 5.80
N GLY A 124 17.51 -6.66 4.92
CA GLY A 124 18.85 -7.22 4.72
C GLY A 124 18.83 -8.64 4.16
N ARG A 125 17.76 -9.03 3.45
CA ARG A 125 17.58 -10.38 2.89
C ARG A 125 17.64 -10.34 1.37
N ASP A 126 18.11 -11.41 0.74
CA ASP A 126 18.05 -11.54 -0.71
C ASP A 126 16.61 -11.91 -1.15
N PRO A 127 16.01 -11.18 -2.11
CA PRO A 127 14.64 -11.46 -2.54
C PRO A 127 14.58 -12.67 -3.49
N ASP A 128 13.72 -13.64 -3.19
CA ASP A 128 13.38 -14.75 -4.09
C ASP A 128 12.62 -14.25 -5.34
N THR A 129 11.83 -13.19 -5.13
CA THR A 129 11.07 -12.53 -6.18
C THR A 129 11.03 -11.02 -5.95
N THR A 130 11.07 -10.25 -7.03
CA THR A 130 10.92 -8.80 -6.99
C THR A 130 9.68 -8.39 -7.77
N ILE A 131 8.77 -7.68 -7.10
CA ILE A 131 7.57 -7.10 -7.68
C ILE A 131 7.82 -5.62 -7.95
N THR A 132 7.64 -5.20 -9.20
CA THR A 132 7.62 -3.78 -9.59
C THR A 132 6.18 -3.37 -9.92
N VAL A 133 5.70 -2.31 -9.27
CA VAL A 133 4.33 -1.80 -9.42
C VAL A 133 4.30 -0.29 -9.13
N ALA A 134 3.39 0.45 -9.76
CA ALA A 134 3.19 1.87 -9.45
C ALA A 134 2.54 2.04 -8.07
N VAL A 135 2.85 3.12 -7.36
CA VAL A 135 2.33 3.38 -6.00
C VAL A 135 0.80 3.41 -5.99
N ASP A 136 0.17 4.05 -6.97
CA ASP A 136 -1.29 4.13 -7.07
C ASP A 136 -1.96 2.77 -7.28
N ASP A 137 -1.35 1.92 -8.11
CA ASP A 137 -1.84 0.55 -8.29
C ASP A 137 -1.63 -0.28 -7.02
N PHE A 138 -0.52 -0.09 -6.30
CA PHE A 138 -0.25 -0.77 -5.03
C PHE A 138 -1.23 -0.36 -3.93
N ILE A 139 -1.52 0.95 -3.78
CA ILE A 139 -2.55 1.45 -2.86
C ILE A 139 -3.89 0.76 -3.13
N ARG A 140 -4.29 0.65 -4.40
CA ARG A 140 -5.55 -0.01 -4.77
C ARG A 140 -5.52 -1.52 -4.53
N LEU A 141 -4.39 -2.18 -4.75
CA LEU A 141 -4.23 -3.61 -4.46
C LEU A 141 -4.31 -3.89 -2.95
N ALA A 142 -3.56 -3.13 -2.14
CA ALA A 142 -3.50 -3.32 -0.69
C ALA A 142 -4.82 -3.01 0.03
N THR A 143 -5.67 -2.19 -0.58
CA THR A 143 -7.00 -1.84 -0.05
C THR A 143 -8.15 -2.65 -0.69
N GLY A 144 -7.84 -3.67 -1.49
CA GLY A 144 -8.85 -4.50 -2.17
C GLY A 144 -9.65 -3.79 -3.27
N ASN A 145 -9.25 -2.56 -3.65
CA ASN A 145 -9.84 -1.75 -4.72
C ASN A 145 -9.32 -2.14 -6.13
N ALA A 146 -8.46 -3.15 -6.22
CA ALA A 146 -7.97 -3.74 -7.45
C ALA A 146 -7.68 -5.24 -7.26
N ALA A 147 -7.92 -6.03 -8.32
CA ALA A 147 -7.59 -7.45 -8.33
C ALA A 147 -6.17 -7.69 -8.85
N VAL A 148 -5.36 -8.44 -8.09
CA VAL A 148 -3.98 -8.80 -8.44
C VAL A 148 -3.90 -9.48 -9.82
N ALA A 149 -4.78 -10.45 -10.09
CA ALA A 149 -4.80 -11.17 -11.37
C ALA A 149 -5.00 -10.23 -12.57
N ALA A 150 -5.89 -9.23 -12.44
CA ALA A 150 -6.11 -8.24 -13.49
C ALA A 150 -4.88 -7.32 -13.69
N MET A 151 -4.18 -6.96 -12.62
CA MET A 151 -2.95 -6.15 -12.71
C MET A 151 -1.79 -6.90 -13.36
N PHE A 152 -1.72 -8.21 -13.17
CA PHE A 152 -0.78 -9.07 -13.91
C PHE A 152 -1.10 -9.12 -15.40
N VAL A 153 -2.35 -9.39 -15.76
CA VAL A 153 -2.78 -9.49 -17.17
C VAL A 153 -2.57 -8.16 -17.91
N THR A 154 -2.78 -7.03 -17.24
CA THR A 154 -2.58 -5.69 -17.81
C THR A 154 -1.12 -5.22 -17.80
N GLY A 155 -0.19 -6.01 -17.25
CA GLY A 155 1.24 -5.67 -17.19
C GLY A 155 1.61 -4.57 -16.18
N LYS A 156 0.67 -4.18 -15.31
CA LYS A 156 0.88 -3.19 -14.25
C LYS A 156 1.70 -3.73 -13.08
N VAL A 157 1.65 -5.04 -12.86
CA VAL A 157 2.53 -5.77 -11.95
C VAL A 157 3.56 -6.52 -12.78
N LYS A 158 4.84 -6.20 -12.58
CA LYS A 158 5.97 -6.89 -13.21
C LYS A 158 6.71 -7.70 -12.15
N VAL A 159 7.12 -8.92 -12.51
CA VAL A 159 7.84 -9.82 -11.61
C VAL A 159 9.20 -10.16 -12.21
N LYS A 160 10.24 -10.10 -11.38
CA LYS A 160 11.58 -10.63 -11.68
C LYS A 160 11.92 -11.69 -10.64
N GLY A 161 12.44 -12.84 -11.07
CA GLY A 161 12.71 -13.99 -10.20
C GLY A 161 11.58 -15.00 -10.26
N GLU A 162 11.26 -15.63 -9.13
CA GLU A 162 10.23 -16.67 -9.10
C GLU A 162 8.82 -16.09 -9.24
N TYR A 163 8.06 -16.59 -10.22
CA TYR A 163 6.71 -16.11 -10.51
C TYR A 163 5.65 -16.70 -9.57
N ALA A 164 5.77 -17.99 -9.26
CA ALA A 164 4.76 -18.69 -8.46
C ALA A 164 4.59 -18.11 -7.05
N PRO A 165 5.65 -17.72 -6.31
CA PRO A 165 5.49 -17.03 -5.04
C PRO A 165 4.80 -15.67 -5.16
N ALA A 166 5.10 -14.88 -6.20
CA ALA A 166 4.49 -13.58 -6.42
C ALA A 166 2.97 -13.68 -6.67
N VAL A 167 2.51 -14.72 -7.37
CA VAL A 167 1.08 -14.96 -7.60
C VAL A 167 0.36 -15.41 -6.33
N ARG A 168 1.00 -16.23 -5.49
CA ARG A 168 0.41 -16.73 -4.24
C ARG A 168 0.40 -15.70 -3.11
N LEU A 169 1.27 -14.70 -3.18
CA LEU A 169 1.52 -13.73 -2.10
C LEU A 169 0.24 -13.13 -1.51
N SER A 170 -0.66 -12.62 -2.36
CA SER A 170 -1.92 -12.01 -1.90
C SER A 170 -2.83 -12.98 -1.15
N GLY A 171 -2.71 -14.28 -1.43
CA GLY A 171 -3.47 -15.33 -0.74
C GLY A 171 -3.08 -15.50 0.73
N TYR A 172 -1.89 -15.05 1.14
CA TYR A 172 -1.43 -15.12 2.54
C TYR A 172 -1.97 -14.01 3.43
N PHE A 173 -2.66 -13.02 2.85
CA PHE A 173 -3.23 -11.88 3.58
C PHE A 173 -4.75 -11.93 3.55
N ASP A 174 -5.39 -11.39 4.59
CA ASP A 174 -6.79 -11.03 4.58
C ASP A 174 -6.93 -9.60 4.03
N ILE A 175 -6.91 -9.47 2.71
CA ILE A 175 -6.95 -8.16 2.07
C ILE A 175 -8.30 -7.49 2.38
N PRO A 176 -8.29 -6.28 2.97
CA PRO A 176 -9.51 -5.54 3.27
C PRO A 176 -10.36 -5.32 2.03
N LYS A 177 -11.68 -5.27 2.21
CA LYS A 177 -12.62 -5.04 1.11
C LYS A 177 -13.36 -3.72 1.31
N PRO A 178 -13.56 -2.94 0.25
CA PRO A 178 -14.41 -1.77 0.34
C PRO A 178 -15.84 -2.16 0.70
N PRO A 179 -16.57 -1.28 1.42
CA PRO A 179 -18.01 -1.47 1.60
C PRO A 179 -18.68 -1.54 0.23
N GLY A 180 -19.59 -2.52 0.08
CA GLY A 180 -20.32 -2.77 -1.18
C GLY A 180 -21.31 -1.67 -1.55
#